data_AF-A0A1X2I1H6-F1
#
_entry.id   AF-A0A1X2I1H6-F1
#
_cell.length_a   1.000
_cell.length_b   1.000
_cell.length_c   1.000
_cell.angle_alpha   90.00
_cell.angle_beta   90.00
_cell.angle_gamma   90.00
#
_symmetry.space_group_name_H-M   'P 1'
#
loop_
_entity.id
_entity.type
_entity.pdbx_description
1 polymer ?
#
loop_
_entity_poly.entity_id
_entity_poly.type
_entity_poly.pdbx_seq_one_letter_code
_entity_poly.pdbx_strand_id
1 'polypeptide(L)'
;MSLMLRSFTIRIKRRKLPGFFLSLFLPLFYTLMTSTPMNFAQASCLVFGYPPNRSNQRRAMARLQQFDMVPVYISGGSSVIPVAVAIDVQERNPFLYKKYPENSQTEDPQTTTSPSSPTPATNTFDVEEL
;
A
#
# COMPACT_ATOMS: atom_id res chain seq x y z
N MET A 1 -55.99 8.30 -35.35
CA MET A 1 -54.60 8.61 -35.79
C MET A 1 -53.75 7.38 -35.53
N SER A 2 -53.32 6.71 -36.60
CA SER A 2 -52.61 5.42 -36.53
C SER A 2 -51.10 5.65 -36.61
N LEU A 3 -50.37 5.36 -35.54
CA LEU A 3 -48.91 5.50 -35.47
C LEU A 3 -48.27 4.19 -35.96
N MET A 4 -47.82 4.19 -37.21
CA MET A 4 -46.99 3.13 -37.78
C MET A 4 -45.66 3.03 -37.02
N LEU A 5 -45.48 1.98 -36.23
CA LEU A 5 -44.16 1.56 -35.76
C LEU A 5 -43.37 1.00 -36.94
N ARG A 6 -42.39 1.75 -37.43
CA ARG A 6 -41.40 1.27 -38.39
C ARG A 6 -40.32 0.50 -37.62
N SER A 7 -40.42 -0.82 -37.63
CA SER A 7 -39.37 -1.73 -37.16
C SER A 7 -38.14 -1.61 -38.05
N PHE A 8 -37.08 -0.98 -37.54
CA PHE A 8 -35.75 -1.00 -38.16
C PHE A 8 -35.00 -2.26 -37.72
N THR A 9 -35.07 -3.30 -38.54
CA THR A 9 -34.26 -4.51 -38.36
C THR A 9 -32.83 -4.23 -38.82
N ILE A 10 -31.96 -3.80 -37.91
CA ILE A 10 -30.53 -3.62 -38.19
C ILE A 10 -29.87 -5.00 -38.29
N ARG A 11 -29.61 -5.43 -39.53
CA ARG A 11 -28.85 -6.66 -39.83
C ARG A 11 -27.36 -6.40 -39.51
N ILE A 12 -26.96 -6.68 -38.27
CA ILE A 12 -25.55 -6.59 -37.86
C ILE A 12 -24.78 -7.75 -38.52
N LYS A 13 -24.04 -7.43 -39.58
CA LYS A 13 -23.12 -8.35 -40.25
C LYS A 13 -21.95 -8.63 -39.30
N ARG A 14 -21.99 -9.77 -38.60
CA ARG A 14 -20.90 -10.26 -37.75
C ARG A 14 -19.63 -10.39 -38.59
N ARG A 15 -18.75 -9.39 -38.55
CA ARG A 15 -17.37 -9.54 -39.01
C ARG A 15 -16.62 -10.31 -37.92
N LYS A 16 -16.09 -11.49 -38.26
CA LYS A 16 -15.10 -12.20 -37.45
C LYS A 16 -13.91 -11.24 -37.26
N LEU A 17 -13.78 -10.64 -36.08
CA LEU A 17 -12.53 -10.02 -35.69
C LEU A 17 -11.53 -11.15 -35.39
N PRO A 18 -10.32 -11.13 -36.00
CA PRO A 18 -9.29 -12.09 -35.68
C PRO A 18 -8.87 -11.93 -34.20
N GLY A 19 -8.81 -13.05 -33.49
CA GLY A 19 -8.47 -13.14 -32.07
C GLY A 19 -7.00 -12.81 -31.79
N PHE A 20 -6.64 -11.54 -31.94
CA PHE A 20 -5.26 -11.05 -31.76
C PHE A 20 -5.19 -9.69 -31.06
N PHE A 21 -6.15 -9.37 -30.18
CA PHE A 21 -6.15 -8.10 -29.43
C PHE A 21 -6.37 -8.26 -27.92
N LEU A 22 -6.42 -9.49 -27.41
CA LEU A 22 -6.82 -9.75 -26.01
C LEU A 22 -5.69 -10.20 -25.07
N SER A 23 -4.42 -10.24 -25.50
CA SER A 23 -3.32 -10.65 -24.60
C SER A 23 -2.47 -9.50 -24.05
N LEU A 24 -2.47 -8.33 -24.69
CA LEU A 24 -1.60 -7.20 -24.30
C LEU A 24 -2.23 -6.23 -23.29
N PHE A 25 -3.53 -6.38 -22.98
CA PHE A 25 -4.24 -5.52 -22.04
C PHE A 25 -4.32 -6.07 -20.61
N LEU A 26 -4.00 -7.35 -20.37
CA LEU A 26 -4.05 -7.89 -19.01
C LEU A 26 -3.04 -7.26 -18.03
N PRO A 27 -1.76 -6.96 -18.37
CA PRO A 27 -0.83 -6.43 -17.37
C PRO A 27 -1.16 -5.00 -16.92
N LEU A 28 -1.90 -4.21 -17.72
CA LEU A 28 -2.31 -2.84 -17.37
C LEU A 28 -3.50 -2.81 -16.41
N PHE A 29 -4.40 -3.80 -16.48
CA PHE A 29 -5.52 -3.91 -15.55
C PHE A 29 -5.09 -4.42 -14.17
N TYR A 30 -4.06 -5.28 -14.10
CA TYR A 30 -3.52 -5.75 -12.81
C TYR A 30 -2.79 -4.66 -12.04
N THR A 31 -2.16 -3.69 -12.71
CA THR A 31 -1.52 -2.53 -12.05
C THR A 31 -2.52 -1.47 -11.58
N LEU A 32 -3.75 -1.46 -12.11
CA LEU A 32 -4.79 -0.51 -11.67
C LEU A 32 -5.53 -0.97 -10.39
N MET A 33 -5.47 -2.27 -10.07
CA MET A 33 -6.11 -2.85 -8.88
C MET A 33 -5.21 -2.87 -7.64
N THR A 34 -3.99 -2.37 -7.72
CA THR A 34 -3.10 -2.22 -6.57
C THR A 34 -3.17 -0.79 -6.07
N SER A 35 -4.18 -0.47 -5.25
CA SER A 35 -4.13 0.75 -4.42
C SER A 35 -2.81 0.72 -3.66
N THR A 36 -1.95 1.72 -3.85
CA THR A 36 -0.70 1.83 -3.09
C THR A 36 -1.03 1.69 -1.60
N PRO A 37 -0.41 0.73 -0.89
CA PRO A 37 -0.71 0.54 0.52
C PRO A 37 -0.34 1.85 1.25
N MET A 38 -1.35 2.50 1.82
CA MET A 38 -1.15 3.72 2.59
C MET A 38 -0.31 3.38 3.81
N ASN A 39 0.66 4.22 4.12
CA ASN A 39 1.55 4.00 5.24
C ASN A 39 1.02 4.68 6.52
N PHE A 40 1.53 4.28 7.69
CA PHE A 40 1.09 4.79 8.99
C PHE A 40 1.15 6.33 9.07
N ALA A 41 2.23 6.92 8.57
CA ALA A 41 2.43 8.37 8.60
C ALA A 41 1.42 9.12 7.74
N GLN A 42 1.12 8.61 6.54
CA GLN A 42 0.12 9.15 5.64
C GLN A 42 -1.29 9.01 6.21
N ALA A 43 -1.61 7.84 6.78
CA ALA A 43 -2.88 7.61 7.45
C ALA A 43 -3.09 8.58 8.62
N SER A 44 -2.04 8.82 9.41
CA SER A 44 -2.05 9.79 10.51
C SER A 44 -2.44 11.20 10.04
N CYS A 45 -1.93 11.64 8.88
CA CYS A 45 -2.30 12.93 8.31
C CYS A 45 -3.79 13.00 7.95
N LEU A 46 -4.32 11.96 7.31
CA LEU A 46 -5.70 11.93 6.85
C LEU A 46 -6.71 11.93 8.01
N VAL A 47 -6.39 11.27 9.13
CA VAL A 47 -7.20 11.35 10.36
C VAL A 47 -7.45 12.80 10.79
N PHE A 48 -6.44 13.67 10.68
CA PHE A 48 -6.54 15.08 11.04
C PHE A 48 -6.87 16.01 9.86
N GLY A 49 -7.13 15.47 8.67
CA GLY A 49 -7.39 16.26 7.47
C GLY A 49 -6.17 17.04 6.95
N TYR A 50 -4.95 16.61 7.27
CA TYR A 50 -3.73 17.25 6.78
C TYR A 50 -3.31 16.74 5.40
N PRO A 51 -2.73 17.60 4.54
CA PRO A 51 -2.08 17.13 3.34
C PRO A 51 -0.85 16.27 3.71
N PRO A 52 -0.64 15.11 3.07
CA PRO A 52 0.38 14.13 3.44
C PRO A 52 1.79 14.56 2.97
N ASN A 53 2.36 15.56 3.64
CA ASN A 53 3.76 15.97 3.50
C ASN A 53 4.57 15.59 4.76
N ARG A 54 5.91 15.56 4.65
CA ARG A 54 6.79 15.10 5.74
C ARG A 54 6.63 15.88 7.06
N SER A 55 6.41 17.19 6.98
CA SER A 55 6.23 18.04 8.17
C SER A 55 4.93 17.69 8.91
N ASN A 56 3.84 17.59 8.16
CA ASN A 56 2.53 17.23 8.69
C ASN A 56 2.49 15.79 9.20
N GLN A 57 3.18 14.86 8.54
CA GLN A 57 3.30 13.48 8.99
C GLN A 57 3.88 13.41 10.40
N ARG A 58 5.01 14.07 10.64
CA ARG A 58 5.62 14.13 11.97
C ARG A 58 4.67 14.76 12.99
N ARG A 59 4.01 15.86 12.64
CA ARG A 59 3.05 16.54 13.52
C ARG A 59 1.83 15.67 13.85
N ALA A 60 1.28 14.97 12.86
CA ALA A 60 0.12 14.10 13.01
C ALA A 60 0.45 12.88 13.87
N MET A 61 1.58 12.23 13.62
CA MET A 61 2.04 11.10 14.43
C MET A 61 2.27 11.52 15.89
N ALA A 62 2.94 12.66 16.12
CA ALA A 62 3.16 13.17 17.47
C ALA A 62 1.84 13.44 18.22
N ARG A 63 0.82 13.93 17.50
CA ARG A 63 -0.52 14.13 18.09
C ARG A 63 -1.22 12.82 18.43
N LEU A 64 -1.18 11.83 17.54
CA LEU A 64 -1.76 10.52 17.84
C LEU A 64 -1.09 9.89 19.06
N GLN A 65 0.23 9.98 19.15
CA GLN A 65 0.99 9.51 20.32
C GLN A 65 0.62 10.29 21.59
N GLN A 66 0.44 11.61 21.51
CA GLN A 66 0.02 12.44 22.66
C GLN A 66 -1.34 12.02 23.24
N PHE A 67 -2.23 11.47 22.40
CA PHE A 67 -3.56 11.05 22.81
C PHE A 67 -3.70 9.53 22.98
N ASP A 68 -2.59 8.78 22.98
CA ASP A 68 -2.58 7.31 23.03
C ASP A 68 -3.50 6.67 21.98
N MET A 69 -3.49 7.24 20.78
CA MET A 69 -4.27 6.79 19.63
C MET A 69 -3.38 6.28 18.50
N VAL A 70 -3.96 5.43 17.66
CA VAL A 70 -3.34 4.89 16.45
C VAL A 70 -4.27 5.01 15.25
N PRO A 71 -3.74 5.27 14.04
CA PRO A 71 -4.52 5.24 12.83
C PRO A 71 -4.74 3.78 12.42
N VAL A 72 -5.99 3.43 12.19
CA VAL A 72 -6.41 2.08 11.77
C VAL A 72 -7.42 2.16 10.65
N TYR A 73 -7.61 1.06 9.94
CA TYR A 73 -8.77 0.85 9.09
C TYR A 73 -9.61 -0.33 9.62
N ILE A 74 -10.91 -0.27 9.36
CA ILE A 74 -11.86 -1.29 9.83
C ILE A 74 -11.84 -2.47 8.85
N SER A 75 -11.71 -3.68 9.37
CA SER A 75 -11.77 -4.91 8.56
C SER A 75 -13.14 -5.04 7.88
N GLY A 76 -13.16 -5.36 6.59
CA GLY A 76 -14.36 -5.29 5.74
C GLY A 76 -14.76 -3.87 5.30
N GLY A 77 -14.08 -2.84 5.80
CA GLY A 77 -14.20 -1.45 5.35
C GLY A 77 -13.13 -1.07 4.33
N SER A 78 -13.05 0.23 4.02
CA SER A 78 -12.06 0.75 3.07
C SER A 78 -10.74 1.07 3.75
N SER A 79 -9.63 0.53 3.23
CA SER A 79 -8.28 0.83 3.72
C SER A 79 -7.81 2.25 3.41
N VAL A 80 -8.53 3.00 2.58
CA VAL A 80 -8.17 4.39 2.24
C VAL A 80 -8.79 5.43 3.19
N ILE A 81 -9.67 4.99 4.10
CA ILE A 81 -10.35 5.85 5.06
C ILE A 81 -9.86 5.50 6.47
N PRO A 82 -8.79 6.15 6.95
CA PRO A 82 -8.26 5.88 8.27
C PRO A 82 -9.14 6.50 9.36
N VAL A 83 -9.20 5.81 10.50
CA VAL A 83 -9.86 6.25 11.73
C VAL A 83 -8.85 6.21 12.87
N ALA A 84 -8.88 7.21 13.76
CA ALA A 84 -8.11 7.14 15.00
C ALA A 84 -8.88 6.35 16.05
N VAL A 85 -8.19 5.38 16.65
CA VAL A 85 -8.72 4.56 17.74
C VAL A 85 -7.68 4.53 18.85
N ALA A 86 -8.13 4.49 20.11
CA ALA A 86 -7.24 4.34 21.24
C ALA A 86 -6.45 3.02 21.14
N ILE A 87 -5.19 3.05 21.59
CA ILE A 87 -4.27 1.89 21.48
C ILE A 87 -4.87 0.67 22.17
N ASP A 88 -5.44 0.84 23.36
CA ASP A 88 -6.05 -0.24 24.14
C ASP A 88 -7.27 -0.88 23.45
N VAL A 89 -8.08 -0.08 22.74
CA VAL A 89 -9.22 -0.58 21.95
C VAL A 89 -8.71 -1.39 20.75
N GLN A 90 -7.66 -0.93 20.09
CA GLN A 90 -7.04 -1.66 18.98
C GLN A 90 -6.44 -3.00 19.47
N GLU A 91 -5.78 -3.01 20.63
CA GLU A 91 -5.17 -4.21 21.21
C GLU A 91 -6.20 -5.25 21.65
N ARG A 92 -7.36 -4.81 22.16
CA ARG A 92 -8.47 -5.71 22.51
C ARG A 92 -9.13 -6.34 21.30
N ASN A 93 -9.09 -5.69 20.13
CA ASN A 93 -9.69 -6.21 18.91
C ASN A 93 -8.85 -5.94 17.64
N PRO A 94 -7.72 -6.64 17.48
CA PRO A 94 -6.82 -6.47 16.33
C PRO A 94 -7.37 -7.09 15.03
N PHE A 95 -8.50 -7.81 15.11
CA PHE A 95 -9.18 -8.38 13.94
C PHE A 95 -10.07 -7.35 13.27
N LEU A 96 -10.79 -6.55 14.05
CA LEU A 96 -11.63 -5.46 13.55
C LEU A 96 -10.79 -4.23 13.18
N TYR A 97 -9.84 -3.83 14.01
CA TYR A 97 -9.02 -2.63 13.82
C TYR A 97 -7.63 -2.99 13.29
N LYS A 98 -7.44 -2.86 11.97
CA LYS A 98 -6.19 -3.18 11.29
C LYS A 98 -5.26 -1.96 11.28
N LYS A 99 -4.03 -2.15 11.74
CA LYS A 99 -2.99 -1.13 11.69
C LYS A 99 -2.47 -0.96 10.26
N TYR A 100 -2.15 0.27 9.91
CA TYR A 100 -1.37 0.55 8.71
C TYR A 100 0.08 0.09 8.90
N PRO A 101 0.79 -0.27 7.81
CA PRO A 101 2.20 -0.57 7.89
C PRO A 101 2.96 0.67 8.38
N GLU A 102 3.71 0.53 9.48
CA GLU A 102 4.69 1.50 9.96
C GLU A 102 5.92 1.46 9.05
N ASN A 103 5.74 1.87 7.79
CA ASN A 103 6.74 2.00 6.75
C ASN A 103 7.87 0.94 6.84
N SER A 104 7.73 -0.19 6.14
CA SER A 104 8.91 -0.79 5.52
C SER A 104 9.59 0.31 4.69
N GLN A 105 10.92 0.39 4.78
CA GLN A 105 11.73 1.27 3.96
C GLN A 105 11.21 1.27 2.52
N THR A 106 11.21 2.44 1.88
CA THR A 106 11.24 2.50 0.43
C THR A 106 12.42 1.61 0.00
N GLU A 107 12.14 0.41 -0.52
CA GLU A 107 13.15 -0.32 -1.28
C GLU A 107 13.47 0.59 -2.47
N ASP A 108 14.56 1.36 -2.34
CA ASP A 108 15.26 1.87 -3.49
C ASP A 108 15.66 0.65 -4.34
N PRO A 109 15.29 0.58 -5.63
CA PRO A 109 15.69 -0.54 -6.47
C PRO A 109 17.16 -0.37 -6.88
N GLN A 110 18.10 -0.53 -5.94
CA GLN A 110 19.53 -0.79 -6.20
C GLN A 110 20.32 -0.98 -4.90
N THR A 111 20.25 -2.17 -4.29
CA THR A 111 21.45 -2.75 -3.66
C THR A 111 21.37 -4.26 -3.78
N THR A 112 21.94 -4.80 -4.86
CA THR A 112 22.24 -6.22 -4.97
C THR A 112 23.38 -6.54 -4.01
N THR A 113 23.07 -6.78 -2.74
CA THR A 113 24.03 -7.42 -1.82
C THR A 113 23.90 -8.93 -2.01
N SER A 114 24.66 -9.46 -2.97
CA SER A 114 24.96 -10.89 -3.03
C SER A 114 25.76 -11.31 -1.78
N PRO A 115 25.55 -12.52 -1.23
CA PRO A 115 26.18 -12.95 0.00
C PRO A 115 27.58 -13.57 -0.21
N SER A 116 28.40 -13.38 0.83
CA SER A 116 29.46 -14.25 1.35
C SER A 116 30.83 -14.31 0.66
N SER A 117 31.85 -13.88 1.40
CA SER A 117 33.06 -14.67 1.70
C SER A 117 33.73 -14.12 2.97
N PRO A 118 34.05 -14.94 3.98
CA PRO A 118 34.72 -14.49 5.21
C PRO A 118 36.24 -14.41 5.04
N THR A 119 36.82 -13.25 5.34
CA THR A 119 38.27 -13.05 5.49
C THR A 119 38.71 -13.47 6.89
N PRO A 120 39.79 -14.26 7.07
CA PRO A 120 40.25 -14.66 8.40
C PRO A 120 40.95 -13.50 9.12
N ALA A 121 40.53 -13.25 10.36
CA ALA A 121 41.18 -12.32 11.28
C ALA A 121 42.52 -12.89 11.74
N THR A 122 43.62 -12.18 11.45
CA THR A 122 44.92 -12.40 12.10
C THR A 122 44.94 -11.54 13.36
N ASN A 123 44.76 -12.18 14.52
CA ASN A 123 45.04 -11.58 15.82
C ASN A 123 46.53 -11.72 16.11
N THR A 124 47.25 -10.60 16.12
CA THR A 124 48.58 -10.51 16.72
C THR A 124 48.40 -9.78 18.04
N PHE A 125 48.56 -10.52 19.14
CA PHE A 125 48.72 -10.00 20.49
C PHE A 125 50.06 -10.52 21.02
N ASP A 126 50.88 -9.59 21.50
CA ASP A 126 52.20 -9.74 22.10
C ASP A 126 52.28 -10.76 23.24
N VAL A 127 53.42 -11.44 23.37
CA VAL A 127 53.95 -11.95 24.65
C VAL A 127 55.48 -11.78 24.67
N GLU A 128 55.93 -11.07 25.70
CA GLU A 128 57.30 -10.81 26.17
C GLU A 128 57.93 -12.04 26.87
N GLU A 129 59.25 -12.01 27.08
CA GLU A 129 60.10 -12.96 27.86
C GLU A 129 60.24 -14.40 27.29
N LEU A 130 61.43 -15.00 27.16
CA LEU A 130 62.69 -14.95 27.93
C LEU A 130 63.85 -15.44 27.05
#